data_AF-A0A933GN99-F1
#
_entry.id   AF-A0A933GN99-F1
#
_cell.length_a   1.000
_cell.length_b   1.000
_cell.length_c   1.000
_cell.angle_alpha   90.00
_cell.angle_beta   90.00
_cell.angle_gamma   90.00
#
_symmetry.space_group_name_H-M   'P 1'
#
loop_
_entity.id
_entity.type
_entity.pdbx_description
1 polymer ?
#
loop_
_entity_poly.entity_id
_entity_poly.type
_entity_poly.pdbx_seq_one_letter_code
_entity_poly.pdbx_strand_id
1 'polypeptide(L)' 'MKILYVLDTDWIRRNPMQNNHLVERMVLRGHEVRVIDYEILWRSEGKRELFSKRQTFRVAR' A
#
# COMPACT_ATOMS: atom_id res chain seq x y z
N MET A 1 -7.29 17.22 -1.50
CA MET A 1 -7.56 16.42 -2.71
C MET A 1 -7.81 14.98 -2.31
N LYS A 2 -8.48 14.19 -3.15
CA LYS A 2 -8.64 12.74 -2.96
C LYS A 2 -7.61 12.02 -3.82
N ILE A 3 -6.73 11.24 -3.20
CA ILE A 3 -5.59 10.59 -3.85
C ILE A 3 -5.73 9.09 -3.66
N LEU A 4 -5.65 8.34 -4.75
CA LEU A 4 -5.51 6.88 -4.71
C LEU A 4 -4.04 6.53 -5.01
N TYR A 5 -3.40 5.84 -4.08
CA TYR A 5 -2.03 5.36 -4.22
C TYR A 5 -2.05 3.84 -4.35
N VAL A 6 -1.57 3.32 -5.48
CA VAL A 6 -1.57 1.88 -5.79
C VAL A 6 -0.13 1.41 -5.91
N LEU A 7 0.19 0.30 -5.25
CA LEU A 7 1.52 -0.27 -5.16
C LEU A 7 1.47 -1.79 -5.27
N ASP A 8 2.58 -2.37 -5.72
CA ASP A 8 2.84 -3.81 -5.74
C ASP A 8 4.15 -4.06 -4.96
N THR A 9 4.11 -4.03 -3.63
CA THR A 9 5.35 -3.92 -2.84
C THR A 9 5.49 -4.89 -1.68
N ASP A 10 4.39 -5.35 -1.06
CA ASP A 10 4.42 -5.93 0.28
C ASP A 10 5.19 -5.04 1.26
N TRP A 11 4.98 -3.72 1.20
CA TRP A 11 5.79 -2.74 1.95
C TRP A 11 5.81 -3.01 3.45
N ILE A 12 4.72 -3.55 4.01
CA ILE A 12 4.64 -3.98 5.42
C ILE A 12 5.70 -5.05 5.75
N ARG A 13 6.02 -5.94 4.80
CA ARG A 13 6.96 -7.06 4.99
C ARG A 13 8.36 -6.77 4.51
N ARG A 14 8.53 -5.99 3.43
CA ARG A 14 9.85 -5.81 2.78
C ARG A 14 10.61 -4.57 3.26
N ASN A 15 9.95 -3.43 3.45
CA ASN A 15 10.52 -2.21 4.05
C ASN A 15 9.43 -1.12 4.11
N PRO A 16 8.83 -0.85 5.28
CA PRO A 16 7.69 0.07 5.36
C PRO A 16 8.03 1.54 5.05
N MET A 17 9.29 1.94 5.22
CA MET A 17 9.64 3.35 5.44
C MET A 17 10.03 4.14 4.19
N GLN A 18 10.84 3.60 3.26
CA GLN A 18 11.45 4.46 2.24
C GLN A 18 10.51 4.90 1.12
N ASN A 19 9.53 4.07 0.74
CA ASN A 19 8.68 4.35 -0.42
C ASN A 19 7.46 5.23 -0.12
N ASN A 20 7.18 5.53 1.16
CA ASN A 20 5.90 6.13 1.56
C ASN A 20 5.98 7.60 1.99
N HIS A 21 7.18 8.20 2.05
CA HIS A 21 7.36 9.58 2.51
C HIS A 21 6.57 10.63 1.72
N LEU A 22 6.36 10.42 0.41
CA LEU A 22 5.51 11.33 -0.37
C LEU A 22 4.06 11.28 0.12
N VAL A 23 3.53 10.08 0.33
CA VAL A 23 2.15 9.86 0.78
C VAL A 23 1.93 10.39 2.19
N GLU A 24 2.88 10.17 3.09
CA GLU A 24 2.87 10.74 4.44
C GLU A 24 2.77 12.27 4.38
N ARG A 25 3.59 12.93 3.54
CA ARG A 25 3.52 14.38 3.35
C ARG A 25 2.21 14.85 2.73
N MET A 26 1.62 14.07 1.82
CA MET A 26 0.30 14.39 1.26
C MET A 26 -0.79 14.38 2.33
N VAL A 27 -0.78 13.38 3.22
CA VAL A 27 -1.70 13.31 4.36
C VAL A 27 -1.49 14.50 5.30
N LEU A 28 -0.24 14.82 5.64
CA LEU A 28 0.08 15.97 6.51
C LEU A 28 -0.39 17.32 5.94
N ARG A 29 -0.45 17.45 4.61
CA ARG A 29 -0.98 18.63 3.91
C ARG A 29 -2.52 18.64 3.83
N GLY A 30 -3.21 17.70 4.46
CA GLY A 30 -4.68 17.64 4.50
C GLY A 30 -5.30 16.99 3.26
N HIS A 31 -4.55 16.17 2.53
CA HIS A 31 -5.14 15.35 1.47
C HIS A 31 -5.70 14.04 2.02
N GLU A 32 -6.83 13.61 1.47
CA GLU A 32 -7.41 12.31 1.76
C GLU A 32 -6.70 11.29 0.86
N VAL A 33 -5.93 10.39 1.47
CA VAL A 33 -5.18 9.36 0.72
C VAL A 33 -5.72 7.97 1.05
N ARG A 34 -6.06 7.21 0.01
CA ARG A 34 -6.36 5.79 0.10
C ARG A 34 -5.21 5.00 -0.51
N VAL A 35 -4.68 4.04 0.22
CA VAL A 35 -3.60 3.18 -0.24
C VAL A 35 -4.16 1.79 -0.58
N ILE A 36 -3.78 1.29 -1.75
CA ILE A 36 -3.97 -0.10 -2.19
C ILE A 36 -2.59 -0.70 -2.39
N ASP A 37 -2.28 -1.77 -1.65
CA ASP A 37 -1.08 -2.58 -1.90
C ASP A 37 -1.52 -3.97 -2.36
N TYR A 38 -0.93 -4.45 -3.44
CA TYR A 38 -1.04 -5.83 -3.86
C TYR A 38 0.17 -6.61 -3.37
N GLU A 39 -0.11 -7.80 -2.86
CA GLU A 39 0.95 -8.71 -2.44
C GLU A 39 1.69 -9.16 -3.70
N ILE A 40 3.02 -9.03 -3.73
CA ILE A 40 3.92 -9.52 -4.77
C ILE A 40 4.57 -10.86 -4.36
N LEU A 41 4.72 -11.09 -3.07
CA LEU A 41 5.27 -12.30 -2.48
C LEU A 41 4.25 -13.44 -2.38
N TRP A 42 2.99 -13.20 -2.73
CA TRP A 42 1.89 -14.16 -2.59
C TRP A 42 2.18 -15.53 -3.23
N ARG A 43 2.86 -15.55 -4.39
CA ARG A 43 3.25 -16.80 -5.06
C ARG A 43 4.33 -17.58 -4.31
N SER A 44 5.32 -16.87 -3.76
CA SER A 44 6.40 -17.48 -2.98
C SER A 44 5.95 -17.94 -1.59
N GLU A 45 4.85 -17.40 -1.07
CA GLU A 45 4.32 -17.72 0.27
C GLU A 45 3.27 -18.83 0.28
N GLY A 46 3.22 -19.64 -0.79
CA GLY A 46 2.38 -20.83 -0.84
C GLY A 46 0.89 -20.56 -1.04
N LYS A 47 0.47 -19.32 -1.35
CA LYS A 47 -0.91 -19.06 -1.77
C LYS A 47 -1.11 -19.64 -3.18
N ARG A 48 -2.08 -20.56 -3.30
CA ARG A 48 -2.42 -21.26 -4.57
C ARG A 48 -3.53 -20.55 -5.37
N GLU A 49 -3.82 -19.29 -5.05
CA GLU A 49 -4.85 -18.51 -5.72
C GLU A 49 -4.39 -18.12 -7.15
N LEU A 50 -5.29 -17.76 -8.07
CA LEU A 50 -4.87 -17.29 -9.41
C LEU A 50 -4.39 -15.82 -9.39
N PHE A 51 -4.89 -15.05 -8.44
CA PHE A 51 -4.64 -13.61 -8.28
C PHE A 51 -4.53 -13.24 -6.80
N SER A 52 -3.71 -12.23 -6.48
CA SER A 52 -3.67 -11.63 -5.14
C SER A 52 -4.89 -10.74 -4.91
N LYS A 53 -5.43 -10.78 -3.69
CA LYS A 53 -6.55 -9.93 -3.29
C LYS A 53 -6.05 -8.54 -2.90
N ARG A 54 -6.79 -7.52 -3.32
CA ARG A 54 -6.53 -6.12 -2.98
C ARG A 54 -6.50 -5.92 -1.45
N GLN A 55 -5.41 -5.38 -0.92
CA GLN A 55 -5.38 -4.87 0.46
C GLN A 55 -5.64 -3.36 0.45
N THR A 56 -6.44 -2.85 1.38
CA THR A 56 -6.75 -1.42 1.48
C THR A 56 -6.33 -0.89 2.84
N PHE A 57 -5.55 0.17 2.84
CA PHE A 57 -5.12 0.85 4.05
C PHE A 57 -5.68 2.28 4.07
N ARG A 58 -6.15 2.68 5.26
CA ARG A 58 -6.55 4.06 5.54
C ARG A 58 -5.52 4.65 6.48
N VAL A 59 -4.88 5.73 6.05
CA VAL A 59 -4.04 6.55 6.93
C VAL A 59 -4.96 7.64 7.49
N ALA A 60 -5.45 7.44 8.71
CA ALA A 60 -6.21 8.45 9.44
C ALA A 60 -5.26 9.29 10.30
N ARG A 61 -5.63 10.55 10.53
CA ARG A 61 -4.90 11.49 11.39
C ARG A 61 -5.12 11.17 12.86
#